data_AF-A0A202DJJ2-F1
#
_entry.id   AF-A0A202DJJ2-F1
#
_cell.length_a   1.000
_cell.length_b   1.000
_cell.length_c   1.000
_cell.angle_alpha   90.00
_cell.angle_beta   90.00
_cell.angle_gamma   90.00
#
_symmetry.space_group_name_H-M   'P 1'
#
loop_
_entity.id
_entity.type
_entity.pdbx_description
1 polymer ?
#
loop_
_entity_poly.entity_id
_entity_poly.type
_entity_poly.pdbx_seq_one_letter_code
_entity_poly.pdbx_strand_id
1 'polypeptide(L)'
;MMKTVNLALLTLIVICSFAQAQNTFLGGDLYVGDPASWSDAILPTSVAGIITNDSNGIIGNGSNSSNLLGATNLIIIQTGSTISPANYQGSKLVGCTWTVNGGQLGDGSLSINDCIITVNTNGTIYSSNNRSITIDSSTELTLNSGTFNCGDAFVSSGTAVFHNVSATSKGIGIRDNSVTINDGTWSISGSLGGNALSSGGLLNINGADINASGSLYFSHSNFDVYFGGNSQGHLIVDNFGGNRSRVSWIDINYKPGTETYLQLTNPVEAFETTNGGHVAEHGWSQIGAETGLDWAPALWADGRLTYDEQDYTTLGDWSTVTNWNGLGGYNRFSFVSNALSLAYEPPPSGTVIIFN
;
A
#
# COMPACT_ATOMS: atom_id res chain seq x y z
N MET A 1 -6.89 -8.78 40.23
CA MET A 1 -7.99 -9.60 39.67
C MET A 1 -9.10 -8.67 39.19
N MET A 2 -9.09 -8.33 37.90
CA MET A 2 -10.26 -7.77 37.21
C MET A 2 -10.58 -8.74 36.07
N LYS A 3 -11.78 -9.31 36.15
CA LYS A 3 -12.31 -10.30 35.21
C LYS A 3 -12.92 -9.58 34.01
N THR A 4 -12.46 -9.96 32.83
CA THR A 4 -13.22 -10.21 31.60
C THR A 4 -14.71 -9.80 31.62
N VAL A 5 -15.01 -8.65 31.00
CA VAL A 5 -16.32 -8.36 30.42
C VAL A 5 -16.09 -7.51 29.18
N ASN A 6 -16.05 -8.13 27.99
CA ASN A 6 -16.32 -7.49 26.69
C ASN A 6 -16.23 -8.51 25.53
N LEU A 7 -16.94 -9.64 25.65
CA LEU A 7 -17.09 -10.59 24.52
C LEU A 7 -18.55 -11.02 24.29
N ALA A 8 -19.51 -10.47 25.04
CA ALA A 8 -20.92 -10.82 24.93
C ALA A 8 -21.77 -9.79 24.17
N LEU A 9 -21.24 -8.59 23.88
CA LEU A 9 -21.99 -7.54 23.18
C LEU A 9 -21.91 -7.68 21.65
N LEU A 10 -20.93 -8.42 21.12
CA LEU A 10 -20.77 -8.62 19.67
C LEU A 10 -21.64 -9.78 19.13
N THR A 11 -22.18 -10.64 20.00
CA THR A 11 -22.96 -11.81 19.60
C THR A 11 -24.48 -11.61 19.70
N LEU A 12 -24.95 -10.48 20.23
CA LEU A 12 -26.38 -10.23 20.46
C LEU A 12 -27.07 -9.45 19.32
N ILE A 13 -26.33 -8.96 18.32
CA ILE A 13 -26.91 -8.25 17.16
C ILE A 13 -27.44 -9.24 16.08
N VAL A 14 -27.18 -10.54 16.22
CA VAL A 14 -27.43 -11.51 15.13
C VAL A 14 -28.82 -12.18 15.16
N ILE A 15 -29.66 -12.07 16.20
CA ILE A 15 -30.82 -12.99 16.31
C ILE A 15 -32.23 -12.36 16.48
N CYS A 16 -32.42 -11.05 16.67
CA CYS A 16 -33.77 -10.52 16.92
C CYS A 16 -34.18 -9.39 15.98
N SER A 17 -34.81 -9.72 14.84
CA SER A 17 -36.19 -9.29 14.52
C SER A 17 -36.58 -9.56 13.06
N PHE A 18 -37.27 -10.67 12.82
CA PHE A 18 -38.23 -10.79 11.72
C PHE A 18 -39.52 -10.06 12.13
N ALA A 19 -39.80 -8.92 11.51
CA ALA A 19 -41.15 -8.38 11.34
C ALA A 19 -41.14 -7.41 10.15
N GLN A 20 -41.87 -7.80 9.10
CA GLN A 20 -42.05 -7.04 7.86
C GLN A 20 -42.59 -5.63 8.15
N ALA A 21 -41.89 -4.62 7.67
CA ALA A 21 -42.45 -3.31 7.36
C ALA A 21 -41.86 -2.84 6.02
N GLN A 22 -42.70 -2.84 4.99
CA GLN A 22 -42.41 -2.22 3.70
C GLN A 22 -42.10 -0.74 3.92
N ASN A 23 -40.89 -0.29 3.58
CA ASN A 23 -40.59 1.13 3.47
C ASN A 23 -39.85 1.38 2.16
N THR A 24 -40.50 2.15 1.29
CA THR A 24 -39.93 2.73 0.08
C THR A 24 -39.18 4.01 0.44
N PHE A 25 -37.96 4.21 -0.08
CA PHE A 25 -37.36 5.54 -0.14
C PHE A 25 -36.73 5.80 -1.52
N LEU A 26 -37.39 6.68 -2.27
CA LEU A 26 -36.79 7.55 -3.29
C LEU A 26 -36.94 8.98 -2.75
N GLY A 27 -35.83 9.73 -2.63
CA GLY A 27 -35.86 11.16 -2.33
C GLY A 27 -34.53 11.75 -1.89
N GLY A 28 -33.83 12.41 -2.83
CA GLY A 28 -32.71 13.33 -2.60
C GLY A 28 -31.32 12.75 -2.87
N ASP A 29 -30.79 12.95 -4.09
CA ASP A 29 -29.38 12.88 -4.55
C ASP A 29 -28.36 11.96 -3.82
N LEU A 30 -28.77 10.80 -3.31
CA LEU A 30 -27.91 9.70 -2.86
C LEU A 30 -28.18 8.48 -3.73
N TYR A 31 -27.26 8.12 -4.64
CA TYR A 31 -27.49 6.97 -5.53
C TYR A 31 -26.34 5.96 -5.55
N VAL A 32 -26.63 4.79 -4.96
CA VAL A 32 -26.21 3.46 -5.42
C VAL A 32 -27.41 2.86 -6.18
N GLY A 33 -27.10 2.30 -7.35
CA GLY A 33 -27.91 1.68 -8.41
C GLY A 33 -28.98 0.66 -8.08
N ASP A 34 -29.81 0.34 -9.08
CA ASP A 34 -31.03 -0.49 -9.02
C ASP A 34 -30.90 -1.78 -8.15
N PRO A 35 -31.62 -1.84 -7.01
CA PRO A 35 -31.49 -2.82 -5.91
C PRO A 35 -32.18 -4.17 -6.15
N ALA A 36 -32.16 -4.73 -7.36
CA ALA A 36 -32.94 -5.95 -7.70
C ALA A 36 -32.67 -7.20 -6.82
N SER A 37 -31.69 -7.15 -5.91
CA SER A 37 -31.40 -8.21 -4.93
C SER A 37 -30.82 -7.71 -3.60
N TRP A 38 -31.04 -6.43 -3.25
CA TRP A 38 -30.80 -6.00 -1.87
C TRP A 38 -31.75 -6.79 -0.96
N SER A 39 -31.21 -7.69 -0.13
CA SER A 39 -32.06 -8.39 0.82
C SER A 39 -32.57 -7.37 1.84
N ASP A 40 -33.89 -7.35 2.09
CA ASP A 40 -34.59 -6.54 3.10
C ASP A 40 -34.13 -6.79 4.56
N ALA A 41 -33.02 -7.49 4.76
CA ALA A 41 -32.54 -7.89 6.06
C ALA A 41 -31.60 -6.82 6.66
N ILE A 42 -32.22 -5.93 7.45
CA ILE A 42 -31.67 -5.42 8.72
C ILE A 42 -30.53 -4.39 8.59
N LEU A 43 -30.83 -3.10 8.33
CA LEU A 43 -30.17 -1.94 8.98
C LEU A 43 -31.05 -0.67 8.87
N PRO A 44 -31.05 0.24 9.87
CA PRO A 44 -31.92 1.41 9.90
C PRO A 44 -31.26 2.61 9.19
N THR A 45 -32.06 3.39 8.46
CA THR A 45 -31.78 4.71 7.84
C THR A 45 -31.35 4.73 6.37
N SER A 46 -31.62 5.85 5.70
CA SER A 46 -31.27 6.17 4.30
C SER A 46 -29.76 6.25 4.02
N VAL A 47 -28.92 5.89 4.99
CA VAL A 47 -27.46 5.98 4.95
C VAL A 47 -26.77 4.66 5.30
N ALA A 48 -27.49 3.57 5.62
CA ALA A 48 -26.87 2.28 5.94
C ALA A 48 -27.57 1.10 5.25
N GLY A 49 -26.82 0.11 4.76
CA GLY A 49 -27.38 -1.04 4.04
C GLY A 49 -26.45 -2.24 3.91
N ILE A 50 -27.04 -3.41 3.58
CA ILE A 50 -26.31 -4.66 3.33
C ILE A 50 -26.52 -5.07 1.86
N ILE A 51 -25.42 -5.41 1.18
CA ILE A 51 -25.43 -5.97 -0.17
C ILE A 51 -25.12 -7.47 -0.06
N THR A 52 -26.05 -8.31 -0.50
CA THR A 52 -25.93 -9.77 -0.45
C THR A 52 -25.52 -10.38 -1.79
N ASN A 53 -25.20 -11.68 -1.81
CA ASN A 53 -24.91 -12.46 -3.01
C ASN A 53 -26.02 -12.32 -4.09
N ASP A 54 -25.65 -12.49 -5.36
CA ASP A 54 -26.52 -12.44 -6.55
C ASP A 54 -27.10 -11.05 -6.89
N SER A 55 -26.39 -9.98 -6.52
CA SER A 55 -26.78 -8.57 -6.69
C SER A 55 -25.75 -7.73 -7.44
N ASN A 56 -25.86 -7.64 -8.76
CA ASN A 56 -25.08 -6.63 -9.47
C ASN A 56 -25.60 -5.24 -9.07
N GLY A 57 -24.72 -4.41 -8.51
CA GLY A 57 -25.02 -3.04 -8.14
C GLY A 57 -24.17 -2.06 -8.94
N ILE A 58 -24.64 -0.82 -9.02
CA ILE A 58 -24.00 0.23 -9.82
C ILE A 58 -23.71 1.44 -8.92
N ILE A 59 -22.53 2.04 -9.00
CA ILE A 59 -22.24 3.35 -8.36
C ILE A 59 -22.31 4.44 -9.43
N GLY A 60 -23.21 5.39 -9.23
CA GLY A 60 -23.36 6.61 -10.02
C GLY A 60 -24.47 6.61 -11.06
N ASN A 61 -24.56 7.70 -11.83
CA ASN A 61 -25.60 7.91 -12.82
C ASN A 61 -25.12 7.45 -14.20
N GLY A 62 -25.90 6.59 -14.88
CA GLY A 62 -25.59 6.07 -16.21
C GLY A 62 -25.51 7.15 -17.32
N SER A 63 -25.76 8.42 -17.00
CA SER A 63 -25.52 9.54 -17.91
C SER A 63 -24.01 9.82 -18.05
N ASN A 64 -23.54 10.06 -19.28
CA ASN A 64 -22.16 10.48 -19.63
C ASN A 64 -21.79 11.89 -19.10
N SER A 65 -22.44 12.38 -18.05
CA SER A 65 -22.18 13.68 -17.46
C SER A 65 -20.91 13.64 -16.61
N SER A 66 -20.04 14.64 -16.78
CA SER A 66 -18.81 14.87 -16.00
C SER A 66 -19.02 15.04 -14.49
N ASN A 67 -20.28 15.19 -14.06
CA ASN A 67 -20.66 15.18 -12.64
C ASN A 67 -20.94 13.73 -12.23
N LEU A 68 -19.89 13.01 -11.85
CA LEU A 68 -20.02 11.70 -11.23
C LEU A 68 -20.84 11.86 -9.94
N LEU A 69 -22.13 11.50 -9.96
CA LEU A 69 -22.87 11.23 -8.73
C LEU A 69 -22.18 10.02 -8.09
N GLY A 70 -21.49 10.25 -6.97
CA GLY A 70 -20.82 9.20 -6.21
C GLY A 70 -21.74 8.63 -5.15
N ALA A 71 -21.36 7.47 -4.60
CA ALA A 71 -21.94 7.05 -3.33
C ALA A 71 -21.41 7.99 -2.25
N THR A 72 -22.29 8.66 -1.50
CA THR A 72 -21.89 9.65 -0.51
C THR A 72 -22.52 9.38 0.85
N ASN A 73 -21.72 9.49 1.91
CA ASN A 73 -22.17 9.36 3.31
C ASN A 73 -22.94 8.06 3.59
N LEU A 74 -22.49 6.93 3.02
CA LEU A 74 -23.11 5.62 3.19
C LEU A 74 -22.32 4.71 4.11
N ILE A 75 -23.02 3.81 4.80
CA ILE A 75 -22.48 2.73 5.63
C ILE A 75 -22.91 1.39 5.00
N ILE A 76 -22.01 0.71 4.30
CA ILE A 76 -22.34 -0.48 3.52
C ILE A 76 -21.61 -1.71 4.06
N ILE A 77 -22.33 -2.82 4.19
CA ILE A 77 -21.73 -4.16 4.35
C ILE A 77 -22.03 -4.96 3.10
N GLN A 78 -21.01 -5.25 2.30
CA GLN A 78 -21.09 -6.06 1.11
C GLN A 78 -20.61 -7.48 1.43
N THR A 79 -21.53 -8.44 1.42
CA THR A 79 -21.24 -9.86 1.69
C THR A 79 -21.10 -10.69 0.41
N GLY A 80 -21.29 -10.06 -0.76
CA GLY A 80 -21.32 -10.69 -2.06
C GLY A 80 -21.42 -9.71 -3.21
N SER A 81 -21.41 -10.25 -4.43
CA SER A 81 -21.75 -9.57 -5.68
C SER A 81 -20.80 -8.48 -6.19
N THR A 82 -21.01 -8.01 -7.42
CA THR A 82 -20.17 -7.00 -8.06
C THR A 82 -20.85 -5.64 -8.05
N ILE A 83 -20.16 -4.64 -7.51
CA ILE A 83 -20.56 -3.24 -7.52
C ILE A 83 -19.68 -2.48 -8.51
N SER A 84 -20.19 -2.19 -9.69
CA SER A 84 -19.46 -1.54 -10.79
C SER A 84 -19.82 -0.06 -10.92
N PRO A 85 -18.98 0.78 -11.55
CA PRO A 85 -19.40 2.11 -11.96
C PRO A 85 -20.53 2.06 -12.99
N ALA A 86 -21.40 3.07 -12.97
CA ALA A 86 -22.51 3.18 -13.94
C ALA A 86 -22.05 3.37 -15.38
N ASN A 87 -20.84 3.88 -15.56
CA ASN A 87 -20.27 4.15 -16.86
C ASN A 87 -18.74 3.97 -16.83
N TYR A 88 -18.15 4.13 -18.00
CA TYR A 88 -16.71 4.04 -18.19
C TYR A 88 -15.91 5.17 -17.53
N GLN A 89 -16.51 6.18 -16.90
CA GLN A 89 -15.79 7.31 -16.29
C GLN A 89 -15.34 7.03 -14.84
N GLY A 90 -15.83 5.95 -14.24
CA GLY A 90 -15.43 5.49 -12.90
C GLY A 90 -16.47 5.75 -11.81
N SER A 91 -16.17 5.25 -10.61
CA SER A 91 -16.98 5.39 -9.40
C SER A 91 -16.33 6.40 -8.46
N LYS A 92 -17.14 7.14 -7.70
CA LYS A 92 -16.68 7.98 -6.60
C LYS A 92 -17.36 7.56 -5.30
N LEU A 93 -16.58 7.37 -4.24
CA LEU A 93 -17.04 7.22 -2.86
C LEU A 93 -16.60 8.46 -2.07
N VAL A 94 -17.51 9.06 -1.30
CA VAL A 94 -17.21 10.23 -0.46
C VAL A 94 -17.87 10.08 0.92
N GLY A 95 -17.11 10.16 2.01
CA GLY A 95 -17.71 10.09 3.35
C GLY A 95 -18.30 8.71 3.70
N CYS A 96 -17.92 7.65 2.97
CA CYS A 96 -18.52 6.33 3.14
C CYS A 96 -17.75 5.47 4.13
N THR A 97 -18.46 4.65 4.90
CA THR A 97 -17.91 3.47 5.57
C THR A 97 -18.32 2.22 4.80
N TRP A 98 -17.39 1.44 4.28
CA TRP A 98 -17.72 0.27 3.46
C TRP A 98 -16.93 -0.96 3.89
N THR A 99 -17.62 -2.03 4.27
CA THR A 99 -17.02 -3.32 4.58
C THR A 99 -17.32 -4.33 3.48
N VAL A 100 -16.30 -4.79 2.76
CA VAL A 100 -16.39 -5.79 1.68
C VAL A 100 -15.99 -7.16 2.22
N ASN A 101 -16.97 -7.93 2.70
CA ASN A 101 -16.86 -9.31 3.17
C ASN A 101 -16.97 -10.37 2.06
N GLY A 102 -17.32 -9.96 0.85
CA GLY A 102 -17.50 -10.85 -0.31
C GLY A 102 -17.76 -10.04 -1.58
N GLY A 103 -17.49 -10.65 -2.73
CA GLY A 103 -17.74 -10.03 -4.03
C GLY A 103 -16.70 -8.98 -4.41
N GLN A 104 -17.07 -8.07 -5.31
CA GLN A 104 -16.19 -7.09 -5.94
C GLN A 104 -16.72 -5.67 -5.76
N LEU A 105 -15.86 -4.75 -5.33
CA LEU A 105 -16.09 -3.31 -5.33
C LEU A 105 -15.23 -2.67 -6.43
N GLY A 106 -15.90 -2.02 -7.38
CA GLY A 106 -15.30 -1.44 -8.58
C GLY A 106 -15.49 -2.31 -9.83
N ASP A 107 -15.24 -1.72 -10.99
CA ASP A 107 -15.02 -2.35 -12.32
C ASP A 107 -14.56 -1.28 -13.33
N GLY A 108 -13.74 -0.35 -12.85
CA GLY A 108 -13.28 0.83 -13.57
C GLY A 108 -12.54 1.76 -12.64
N SER A 109 -12.29 3.01 -13.04
CA SER A 109 -11.61 3.95 -12.16
C SER A 109 -12.41 4.13 -10.86
N LEU A 110 -11.75 4.13 -9.72
CA LEU A 110 -12.41 4.28 -8.42
C LEU A 110 -11.72 5.38 -7.62
N SER A 111 -12.44 6.44 -7.30
CA SER A 111 -11.97 7.50 -6.41
C SER A 111 -12.64 7.34 -5.05
N ILE A 112 -11.84 7.27 -4.00
CA ILE A 112 -12.26 7.08 -2.61
C ILE A 112 -11.77 8.30 -1.82
N ASN A 113 -12.70 9.06 -1.24
CA ASN A 113 -12.40 10.32 -0.54
C ASN A 113 -13.13 10.35 0.81
N ASP A 114 -12.45 10.73 1.89
CA ASP A 114 -13.04 10.80 3.24
C ASP A 114 -13.77 9.51 3.66
N CYS A 115 -13.30 8.34 3.21
CA CYS A 115 -13.97 7.06 3.48
C CYS A 115 -13.19 6.18 4.46
N ILE A 116 -13.89 5.25 5.10
CA ILE A 116 -13.29 4.11 5.79
C ILE A 116 -13.70 2.85 5.03
N ILE A 117 -12.77 2.21 4.35
CA ILE A 117 -13.03 1.01 3.54
C ILE A 117 -12.25 -0.17 4.13
N THR A 118 -12.96 -1.25 4.45
CA THR A 118 -12.36 -2.51 4.92
C THR A 118 -12.72 -3.64 3.98
N VAL A 119 -11.75 -4.31 3.40
CA VAL A 119 -11.95 -5.49 2.54
C VAL A 119 -11.46 -6.71 3.30
N ASN A 120 -12.29 -7.72 3.49
CA ASN A 120 -11.92 -8.96 4.16
C ASN A 120 -11.63 -10.07 3.15
N THR A 121 -11.32 -11.27 3.62
CA THR A 121 -10.71 -12.36 2.83
C THR A 121 -11.41 -12.69 1.51
N ASN A 122 -12.74 -12.64 1.47
CA ASN A 122 -13.51 -12.96 0.26
C ASN A 122 -13.89 -11.73 -0.57
N GLY A 123 -13.49 -10.54 -0.12
CA GLY A 123 -13.74 -9.27 -0.80
C GLY A 123 -12.64 -8.94 -1.81
N THR A 124 -13.03 -8.24 -2.86
CA THR A 124 -12.12 -7.76 -3.90
C THR A 124 -12.35 -6.28 -4.15
N ILE A 125 -11.27 -5.50 -4.23
CA ILE A 125 -11.28 -4.21 -4.92
C ILE A 125 -10.70 -4.43 -6.32
N TYR A 126 -11.46 -4.05 -7.34
CA TYR A 126 -11.11 -4.33 -8.73
C TYR A 126 -11.34 -3.13 -9.64
N SER A 127 -10.39 -2.88 -10.53
CA SER A 127 -10.47 -1.88 -11.58
C SER A 127 -10.05 -2.50 -12.92
N SER A 128 -11.01 -2.71 -13.82
CA SER A 128 -10.77 -3.28 -15.15
C SER A 128 -10.04 -2.32 -16.08
N ASN A 129 -9.50 -2.87 -17.18
CA ASN A 129 -8.98 -2.11 -18.32
C ASN A 129 -7.84 -1.14 -17.96
N ASN A 130 -6.94 -1.55 -17.06
CA ASN A 130 -5.80 -0.74 -16.61
C ASN A 130 -6.19 0.62 -16.02
N ARG A 131 -7.37 0.70 -15.39
CA ARG A 131 -7.85 1.96 -14.80
C ARG A 131 -7.36 2.16 -13.38
N SER A 132 -7.36 3.42 -12.97
CA SER A 132 -6.72 3.81 -11.73
C SER A 132 -7.67 3.77 -10.53
N ILE A 133 -7.14 3.37 -9.38
CA ILE A 133 -7.79 3.56 -8.09
C ILE A 133 -7.08 4.70 -7.38
N THR A 134 -7.83 5.70 -6.94
CA THR A 134 -7.32 6.86 -6.21
C THR A 134 -7.89 6.85 -4.79
N ILE A 135 -7.01 6.85 -3.80
CA ILE A 135 -7.31 6.91 -2.38
C ILE A 135 -6.83 8.29 -1.90
N ASP A 136 -7.77 9.13 -1.51
CA ASP A 136 -7.53 10.55 -1.24
C ASP A 136 -8.22 11.00 0.04
N SER A 137 -7.88 12.20 0.50
CA SER A 137 -8.51 12.98 1.59
C SER A 137 -8.90 12.15 2.81
N SER A 138 -8.01 12.00 3.80
CA SER A 138 -8.33 11.33 5.08
C SER A 138 -8.98 9.93 4.97
N THR A 139 -8.91 9.29 3.79
CA THR A 139 -9.44 7.94 3.59
C THR A 139 -8.56 6.92 4.30
N GLU A 140 -9.17 5.93 4.93
CA GLU A 140 -8.50 4.74 5.45
C GLU A 140 -8.97 3.52 4.64
N LEU A 141 -8.05 2.93 3.87
CA LEU A 141 -8.29 1.67 3.18
C LEU A 141 -7.53 0.55 3.87
N THR A 142 -8.24 -0.47 4.36
CA THR A 142 -7.65 -1.68 4.94
C THR A 142 -8.07 -2.91 4.17
N LEU A 143 -7.11 -3.76 3.77
CA LEU A 143 -7.37 -5.06 3.17
C LEU A 143 -6.85 -6.19 4.06
N ASN A 144 -7.73 -7.04 4.56
CA ASN A 144 -7.47 -8.19 5.42
C ASN A 144 -7.63 -9.49 4.62
N SER A 145 -6.57 -9.89 3.93
CA SER A 145 -6.50 -11.09 3.07
C SER A 145 -7.42 -11.09 1.85
N GLY A 146 -8.01 -9.95 1.49
CA GLY A 146 -8.78 -9.78 0.27
C GLY A 146 -7.88 -9.70 -0.98
N THR A 147 -8.51 -9.41 -2.13
CA THR A 147 -7.80 -9.19 -3.40
C THR A 147 -7.81 -7.71 -3.79
N PHE A 148 -6.68 -7.21 -4.32
CA PHE A 148 -6.57 -5.85 -4.87
C PHE A 148 -6.04 -5.91 -6.30
N ASN A 149 -6.82 -5.43 -7.27
CA ASN A 149 -6.40 -5.43 -8.66
C ASN A 149 -6.77 -4.11 -9.34
N CYS A 150 -5.77 -3.42 -9.90
CA CYS A 150 -6.00 -2.20 -10.65
C CYS A 150 -4.97 -2.00 -11.77
N GLY A 151 -5.21 -1.00 -12.62
CA GLY A 151 -4.13 -0.39 -13.40
C GLY A 151 -3.17 0.32 -12.45
N ASP A 152 -3.37 1.62 -12.24
CA ASP A 152 -2.52 2.39 -11.32
C ASP A 152 -3.23 2.62 -9.97
N ALA A 153 -2.54 2.37 -8.86
CA ALA A 153 -3.01 2.80 -7.54
C ALA A 153 -2.39 4.15 -7.19
N PHE A 154 -3.18 5.13 -6.76
CA PHE A 154 -2.69 6.42 -6.29
C PHE A 154 -3.19 6.68 -4.88
N VAL A 155 -2.29 6.66 -3.91
CA VAL A 155 -2.55 7.02 -2.52
C VAL A 155 -2.07 8.45 -2.35
N SER A 156 -2.97 9.44 -2.41
CA SER A 156 -2.59 10.85 -2.53
C SER A 156 -2.61 11.64 -1.22
N SER A 157 -3.57 11.36 -0.33
CA SER A 157 -3.63 11.95 1.01
C SER A 157 -4.48 11.12 1.99
N GLY A 158 -4.76 9.86 1.62
CA GLY A 158 -5.33 8.84 2.51
C GLY A 158 -4.29 7.81 2.90
N THR A 159 -4.62 6.93 3.84
CA THR A 159 -3.78 5.80 4.26
C THR A 159 -4.28 4.50 3.62
N ALA A 160 -3.35 3.60 3.29
CA ALA A 160 -3.69 2.25 2.85
C ALA A 160 -2.87 1.20 3.61
N VAL A 161 -3.55 0.20 4.16
CA VAL A 161 -2.93 -0.91 4.89
C VAL A 161 -3.35 -2.23 4.26
N PHE A 162 -2.37 -3.02 3.86
CA PHE A 162 -2.56 -4.33 3.24
C PHE A 162 -2.06 -5.40 4.22
N HIS A 163 -2.89 -6.38 4.55
CA HIS A 163 -2.56 -7.51 5.42
C HIS A 163 -2.76 -8.83 4.68
N ASN A 164 -1.69 -9.57 4.41
CA ASN A 164 -1.74 -10.89 3.76
C ASN A 164 -2.54 -10.85 2.43
N VAL A 165 -2.35 -9.79 1.64
CA VAL A 165 -3.15 -9.52 0.43
C VAL A 165 -2.53 -10.17 -0.80
N SER A 166 -3.38 -10.58 -1.74
CA SER A 166 -2.97 -10.83 -3.12
C SER A 166 -3.27 -9.58 -3.96
N ALA A 167 -2.22 -8.87 -4.36
CA ALA A 167 -2.33 -7.61 -5.08
C ALA A 167 -1.66 -7.65 -6.47
N THR A 168 -2.31 -7.05 -7.46
CA THR A 168 -1.73 -6.82 -8.79
C THR A 168 -1.99 -5.39 -9.24
N SER A 169 -0.94 -4.69 -9.71
CA SER A 169 -1.09 -3.39 -10.34
C SER A 169 -0.13 -3.18 -11.52
N LYS A 170 -0.41 -2.18 -12.34
CA LYS A 170 0.53 -1.60 -13.30
C LYS A 170 1.52 -0.68 -12.60
N GLY A 171 1.06 0.11 -11.65
CA GLY A 171 1.91 1.00 -10.90
C GLY A 171 1.26 1.39 -9.58
N ILE A 172 2.06 1.98 -8.70
CA ILE A 172 1.58 2.58 -7.46
C ILE A 172 2.29 3.90 -7.24
N GLY A 173 1.49 4.96 -7.09
CA GLY A 173 1.88 6.30 -6.67
C GLY A 173 1.51 6.53 -5.20
N ILE A 174 2.47 6.98 -4.39
CA ILE A 174 2.23 7.37 -2.99
C ILE A 174 2.58 8.84 -2.85
N ARG A 175 1.69 9.63 -2.24
CA ARG A 175 1.85 11.06 -1.98
C ARG A 175 1.26 11.42 -0.62
N ASP A 176 1.91 12.38 0.05
CA ASP A 176 1.57 13.05 1.30
C ASP A 176 1.04 12.12 2.42
N ASN A 177 1.34 10.82 2.35
CA ASN A 177 0.72 9.81 3.18
C ASN A 177 1.44 8.46 3.12
N SER A 178 0.93 7.49 3.88
CA SER A 178 1.55 6.19 4.06
C SER A 178 0.78 5.02 3.41
N VAL A 179 1.53 4.11 2.81
CA VAL A 179 1.10 2.75 2.48
C VAL A 179 1.87 1.79 3.36
N THR A 180 1.17 0.86 4.02
CA THR A 180 1.76 -0.20 4.82
C THR A 180 1.35 -1.55 4.25
N ILE A 181 2.32 -2.43 4.03
CA ILE A 181 2.11 -3.78 3.51
C ILE A 181 2.67 -4.76 4.53
N ASN A 182 1.77 -5.47 5.21
CA ASN A 182 2.05 -6.48 6.21
C ASN A 182 1.77 -7.85 5.59
N ASP A 183 2.81 -8.58 5.21
CA ASP A 183 2.71 -9.89 4.56
C ASP A 183 1.92 -9.90 3.22
N GLY A 184 1.91 -11.06 2.56
CA GLY A 184 1.22 -11.28 1.28
C GLY A 184 2.09 -11.01 0.06
N THR A 185 1.46 -10.92 -1.11
CA THR A 185 2.14 -10.81 -2.40
C THR A 185 1.62 -9.63 -3.21
N TRP A 186 2.51 -8.82 -3.78
CA TRP A 186 2.15 -7.77 -4.73
C TRP A 186 2.98 -7.86 -6.00
N SER A 187 2.32 -8.06 -7.13
CA SER A 187 2.93 -7.99 -8.46
C SER A 187 2.64 -6.64 -9.13
N ILE A 188 3.68 -5.88 -9.46
CA ILE A 188 3.60 -4.56 -10.06
C ILE A 188 4.30 -4.63 -11.43
N SER A 189 3.54 -4.49 -12.52
CA SER A 189 4.09 -4.59 -13.89
C SER A 189 4.78 -3.31 -14.39
N GLY A 190 5.02 -2.37 -13.51
CA GLY A 190 5.64 -1.08 -13.78
C GLY A 190 6.23 -0.49 -12.51
N SER A 191 6.16 0.82 -12.38
CA SER A 191 6.86 1.56 -11.34
C SER A 191 6.17 1.50 -9.96
N LEU A 192 6.98 1.41 -8.91
CA LEU A 192 6.58 1.56 -7.50
C LEU A 192 7.10 2.90 -6.97
N GLY A 193 6.29 3.66 -6.24
CA GLY A 193 6.75 4.87 -5.53
C GLY A 193 6.17 6.17 -6.11
N GLY A 194 6.82 7.31 -5.84
CA GLY A 194 6.28 8.62 -6.21
C GLY A 194 6.16 8.81 -7.72
N ASN A 195 5.00 8.52 -8.31
CA ASN A 195 4.76 8.73 -9.73
C ASN A 195 4.62 10.25 -10.02
N ALA A 196 5.53 10.84 -10.82
CA ALA A 196 5.50 12.11 -11.57
C ALA A 196 4.87 13.39 -10.95
N LEU A 197 4.42 13.36 -9.70
CA LEU A 197 3.53 14.36 -9.09
C LEU A 197 4.02 14.70 -7.69
N SER A 198 3.83 15.96 -7.30
CA SER A 198 4.78 16.85 -6.61
C SER A 198 5.10 16.61 -5.14
N SER A 199 4.73 15.49 -4.53
CA SER A 199 4.82 15.30 -3.08
C SER A 199 5.42 13.96 -2.63
N GLY A 200 6.09 13.99 -1.48
CA GLY A 200 6.68 12.83 -0.79
C GLY A 200 5.63 11.85 -0.24
N GLY A 201 6.00 10.83 0.53
CA GLY A 201 5.10 9.80 1.08
C GLY A 201 5.84 8.77 1.94
N LEU A 202 5.17 7.70 2.35
CA LEU A 202 5.81 6.66 3.16
C LEU A 202 5.37 5.28 2.67
N LEU A 203 6.33 4.39 2.46
CA LEU A 203 6.08 2.97 2.18
C LEU A 203 6.67 2.11 3.31
N ASN A 204 5.82 1.47 4.09
CA ASN A 204 6.22 0.51 5.12
C ASN A 204 6.03 -0.91 4.60
N ILE A 205 7.09 -1.73 4.60
CA ILE A 205 7.07 -3.13 4.18
C ILE A 205 7.44 -3.98 5.38
N ASN A 206 6.48 -4.77 5.85
CA ASN A 206 6.60 -5.63 7.01
C ASN A 206 6.37 -7.09 6.60
N GLY A 207 7.32 -7.67 5.85
CA GLY A 207 7.30 -9.10 5.48
C GLY A 207 6.49 -9.48 4.24
N ALA A 208 6.26 -8.55 3.31
CA ALA A 208 5.55 -8.86 2.07
C ALA A 208 6.51 -9.21 0.91
N ASP A 209 6.03 -10.03 -0.03
CA ASP A 209 6.70 -10.36 -1.29
C ASP A 209 6.21 -9.41 -2.40
N ILE A 210 7.00 -8.38 -2.68
CA ILE A 210 6.71 -7.35 -3.68
C ILE A 210 7.66 -7.51 -4.85
N ASN A 211 7.10 -7.76 -6.03
CA ASN A 211 7.85 -7.81 -7.29
C ASN A 211 7.38 -6.67 -8.18
N ALA A 212 8.23 -5.67 -8.42
CA ALA A 212 7.99 -4.62 -9.39
C ALA A 212 8.94 -4.76 -10.59
N SER A 213 8.40 -4.89 -11.80
CA SER A 213 9.20 -4.96 -13.04
C SER A 213 9.67 -3.58 -13.52
N GLY A 214 9.79 -2.62 -12.61
CA GLY A 214 10.20 -1.26 -12.89
C GLY A 214 10.97 -0.70 -11.69
N SER A 215 11.40 0.56 -11.80
CA SER A 215 12.17 1.17 -10.71
C SER A 215 11.31 1.49 -9.49
N LEU A 216 11.95 1.55 -8.33
CA LEU A 216 11.44 2.25 -7.15
C LEU A 216 11.74 3.75 -7.32
N TYR A 217 10.69 4.56 -7.49
CA TYR A 217 10.79 5.98 -7.80
C TYR A 217 10.70 6.86 -6.55
N PHE A 218 11.75 7.64 -6.35
CA PHE A 218 11.79 8.78 -5.46
C PHE A 218 11.64 10.00 -6.37
N SER A 219 10.49 10.68 -6.44
CA SER A 219 10.32 11.80 -7.39
C SER A 219 10.39 13.19 -6.76
N HIS A 220 10.24 13.31 -5.44
CA HIS A 220 10.15 14.59 -4.70
C HIS A 220 10.53 14.44 -3.22
N SER A 221 11.01 15.50 -2.56
CA SER A 221 11.15 15.65 -1.08
C SER A 221 10.09 14.90 -0.28
N ASN A 222 10.52 13.86 0.45
CA ASN A 222 9.88 13.15 1.56
C ASN A 222 9.12 11.81 1.28
N PHE A 223 9.38 11.08 0.19
CA PHE A 223 9.10 9.64 0.00
C PHE A 223 10.06 8.61 0.69
N ASP A 224 9.76 8.19 1.91
CA ASP A 224 10.60 7.21 2.61
C ASP A 224 10.16 5.77 2.38
N VAL A 225 11.10 4.83 2.43
CA VAL A 225 10.82 3.38 2.44
C VAL A 225 11.37 2.75 3.71
N TYR A 226 10.48 2.14 4.50
CA TYR A 226 10.80 1.48 5.74
C TYR A 226 10.63 -0.02 5.60
N PHE A 227 11.68 -0.77 5.90
CA PHE A 227 11.65 -2.22 6.02
C PHE A 227 11.57 -2.59 7.50
N GLY A 228 10.51 -3.30 7.87
CA GLY A 228 10.22 -3.74 9.24
C GLY A 228 9.72 -5.18 9.30
N GLY A 229 9.27 -5.57 10.49
CA GLY A 229 8.59 -6.84 10.72
C GLY A 229 9.50 -8.07 10.75
N ASN A 230 9.07 -9.08 11.50
CA ASN A 230 9.83 -10.33 11.69
C ASN A 230 9.37 -11.43 10.71
N SER A 231 8.58 -11.06 9.69
CA SER A 231 8.15 -11.95 8.63
C SER A 231 9.12 -11.83 7.46
N GLN A 232 9.48 -12.97 6.88
CA GLN A 232 10.28 -13.00 5.65
C GLN A 232 9.50 -12.40 4.49
N GLY A 233 10.20 -11.64 3.66
CA GLY A 233 9.65 -11.10 2.43
C GLY A 233 10.74 -10.47 1.58
N HIS A 234 10.33 -9.87 0.46
CA HIS A 234 11.24 -9.13 -0.40
C HIS A 234 10.59 -7.95 -1.10
N LEU A 235 11.40 -6.95 -1.40
CA LEU A 235 11.12 -5.99 -2.45
C LEU A 235 12.13 -6.20 -3.58
N ILE A 236 11.66 -6.70 -4.72
CA ILE A 236 12.47 -6.83 -5.93
C ILE A 236 12.02 -5.76 -6.92
N VAL A 237 12.95 -4.89 -7.32
CA VAL A 237 12.71 -3.82 -8.31
C VAL A 237 13.86 -3.79 -9.32
N ASP A 238 13.64 -3.16 -10.47
CA ASP A 238 14.68 -3.08 -11.49
C ASP A 238 15.85 -2.21 -11.05
N ASN A 239 15.54 -0.99 -10.59
CA ASN A 239 16.50 0.00 -10.15
C ASN A 239 15.87 0.93 -9.10
N PHE A 240 16.66 1.83 -8.54
CA PHE A 240 16.12 3.08 -7.99
C PHE A 240 16.06 4.12 -9.11
N GLY A 241 15.03 4.97 -9.10
CA GLY A 241 14.87 6.03 -10.09
C GLY A 241 14.46 7.33 -9.41
N GLY A 242 14.83 8.45 -10.04
CA GLY A 242 14.47 9.77 -9.58
C GLY A 242 15.13 10.86 -10.42
N ASN A 243 14.57 12.06 -10.45
CA ASN A 243 15.29 13.19 -11.04
C ASN A 243 16.18 13.80 -9.96
N ARG A 244 17.52 13.66 -9.98
CA ARG A 244 18.41 14.23 -8.94
C ARG A 244 18.19 15.74 -8.71
N SER A 245 17.79 16.51 -9.74
CA SER A 245 17.44 17.93 -9.55
C SER A 245 16.18 18.15 -8.67
N ARG A 246 15.42 17.09 -8.41
CA ARG A 246 14.19 17.03 -7.60
C ARG A 246 14.27 16.04 -6.43
N VAL A 247 15.33 15.22 -6.38
CA VAL A 247 15.51 14.12 -5.44
C VAL A 247 16.77 14.39 -4.64
N SER A 248 16.64 15.23 -3.62
CA SER A 248 17.72 15.52 -2.67
C SER A 248 17.90 14.46 -1.58
N TRP A 249 17.13 13.36 -1.61
CA TRP A 249 16.95 12.44 -0.49
C TRP A 249 16.30 11.14 -1.06
N ILE A 250 16.92 10.00 -0.79
CA ILE A 250 16.47 8.64 -1.13
C ILE A 250 16.55 7.97 0.23
N ASP A 251 15.46 7.87 0.96
CA ASP A 251 15.56 7.49 2.38
C ASP A 251 15.01 6.07 2.54
N ILE A 252 15.94 5.13 2.70
CA ILE A 252 15.68 3.72 2.97
C ILE A 252 16.08 3.44 4.40
N ASN A 253 15.14 2.98 5.22
CA ASN A 253 15.39 2.67 6.62
C ASN A 253 15.06 1.20 6.93
N TYR A 254 15.99 0.49 7.54
CA TYR A 254 15.75 -0.84 8.12
C TYR A 254 15.51 -0.72 9.62
N LYS A 255 14.43 -1.32 10.13
CA LYS A 255 14.17 -1.43 11.58
C LYS A 255 14.83 -2.70 12.18
N PRO A 256 15.08 -2.73 13.49
CA PRO A 256 15.57 -3.95 14.16
C PRO A 256 14.60 -5.12 13.98
N GLY A 257 15.13 -6.31 13.69
CA GLY A 257 14.34 -7.53 13.51
C GLY A 257 13.76 -7.73 12.10
N THR A 258 14.02 -6.82 11.16
CA THR A 258 13.57 -6.95 9.77
C THR A 258 14.08 -8.22 9.10
N GLU A 259 13.16 -9.06 8.61
CA GLU A 259 13.48 -10.24 7.78
C GLU A 259 13.17 -10.03 6.28
N THR A 260 12.75 -8.82 5.89
CA THR A 260 12.54 -8.44 4.48
C THR A 260 13.84 -7.94 3.84
N TYR A 261 14.12 -8.36 2.60
CA TYR A 261 15.27 -7.83 1.83
C TYR A 261 14.84 -6.95 0.64
N LEU A 262 15.76 -6.12 0.17
CA LEU A 262 15.61 -5.28 -1.02
C LEU A 262 16.61 -5.74 -2.08
N GLN A 263 16.14 -6.06 -3.28
CA GLN A 263 17.00 -6.47 -4.39
C GLN A 263 16.77 -5.61 -5.63
N LEU A 264 17.88 -5.19 -6.24
CA LEU A 264 17.90 -4.57 -7.55
C LEU A 264 18.27 -5.60 -8.62
N THR A 265 17.42 -5.78 -9.64
CA THR A 265 17.68 -6.73 -10.73
C THR A 265 18.57 -6.15 -11.82
N ASN A 266 18.53 -4.83 -12.01
CA ASN A 266 19.29 -4.10 -13.01
C ASN A 266 19.75 -2.74 -12.46
N PRO A 267 20.69 -2.72 -11.49
CA PRO A 267 21.21 -1.47 -10.95
C PRO A 267 22.08 -0.78 -12.02
N VAL A 268 21.47 0.05 -12.85
CA VAL A 268 22.18 0.76 -13.93
C VAL A 268 22.85 2.01 -13.35
N GLU A 269 24.18 2.05 -13.47
CA GLU A 269 25.04 3.19 -13.14
C GLU A 269 25.04 4.32 -14.22
N ALA A 270 24.22 4.22 -15.27
CA ALA A 270 24.38 5.07 -16.45
C ALA A 270 23.32 6.18 -16.59
N PHE A 271 23.82 7.39 -16.85
CA PHE A 271 23.09 8.49 -17.49
C PHE A 271 22.75 8.10 -18.94
N GLU A 272 21.51 7.70 -19.21
CA GLU A 272 21.04 7.69 -20.60
C GLU A 272 20.37 9.03 -20.92
N THR A 273 21.04 9.99 -21.55
CA THR A 273 20.29 11.09 -22.18
C THR A 273 19.43 10.53 -23.31
N THR A 274 18.12 10.39 -23.10
CA THR A 274 17.22 10.06 -24.21
C THR A 274 17.07 11.29 -25.13
N ASN A 275 17.20 11.05 -26.43
CA ASN A 275 16.94 12.04 -27.48
C ASN A 275 15.48 12.50 -27.39
N GLY A 276 15.24 13.72 -26.88
CA GLY A 276 13.89 14.28 -26.77
C GLY A 276 13.69 15.32 -25.66
N GLY A 277 14.68 15.58 -24.80
CA GLY A 277 14.59 16.63 -23.79
C GLY A 277 13.78 16.25 -22.54
N HIS A 278 13.32 15.01 -22.42
CA HIS A 278 12.91 14.45 -21.15
C HIS A 278 14.15 13.97 -20.40
N VAL A 279 14.42 14.59 -19.26
CA VAL A 279 15.54 14.24 -18.38
C VAL A 279 15.36 12.77 -18.00
N ALA A 280 16.26 11.93 -18.47
CA ALA A 280 16.22 10.54 -18.11
C ALA A 280 16.37 10.36 -16.61
N GLU A 281 15.72 9.32 -16.14
CA GLU A 281 15.67 8.93 -14.76
C GLU A 281 17.10 8.70 -14.29
N HIS A 282 17.58 9.56 -13.38
CA HIS A 282 18.86 9.34 -12.74
C HIS A 282 18.64 8.21 -11.75
N GLY A 283 19.19 7.04 -12.02
CA GLY A 283 19.29 6.02 -11.00
C GLY A 283 20.18 6.45 -9.83
N TRP A 284 20.51 5.53 -8.92
CA TRP A 284 21.55 5.75 -7.89
C TRP A 284 22.94 6.03 -8.51
N SER A 285 23.07 5.85 -9.82
CA SER A 285 24.22 6.02 -10.69
C SER A 285 25.15 7.18 -10.36
N GLN A 286 24.63 8.35 -10.00
CA GLN A 286 25.50 9.49 -9.70
C GLN A 286 26.15 9.37 -8.30
N ILE A 287 25.46 8.80 -7.32
CA ILE A 287 26.04 8.49 -5.99
C ILE A 287 27.10 7.40 -6.16
N GLY A 288 26.79 6.37 -6.97
CA GLY A 288 27.73 5.32 -7.37
C GLY A 288 28.97 5.89 -8.05
N ALA A 289 28.80 6.77 -9.04
CA ALA A 289 29.91 7.39 -9.76
C ALA A 289 30.75 8.35 -8.89
N GLU A 290 30.14 9.07 -7.95
CA GLU A 290 30.82 9.98 -7.02
C GLU A 290 31.63 9.22 -5.96
N THR A 291 31.15 8.07 -5.52
CA THR A 291 31.77 7.28 -4.44
C THR A 291 32.66 6.14 -4.96
N GLY A 292 32.42 5.64 -6.17
CA GLY A 292 33.03 4.42 -6.71
C GLY A 292 32.59 3.15 -5.99
N LEU A 293 31.45 3.18 -5.29
CA LEU A 293 30.92 2.09 -4.47
C LEU A 293 29.66 1.49 -5.12
N ASP A 294 29.37 0.22 -4.81
CA ASP A 294 28.07 -0.39 -5.11
C ASP A 294 26.92 0.39 -4.45
N TRP A 295 25.69 0.20 -4.92
CA TRP A 295 24.55 1.04 -4.51
C TRP A 295 24.31 1.10 -3.00
N ALA A 296 24.39 -0.02 -2.28
CA ALA A 296 24.10 -0.06 -0.85
C ALA A 296 25.17 0.68 -0.01
N PRO A 297 26.48 0.38 -0.15
CA PRO A 297 27.52 1.17 0.51
C PRO A 297 27.53 2.65 0.08
N ALA A 298 27.19 2.96 -1.18
CA ALA A 298 27.09 4.32 -1.67
C ALA A 298 25.95 5.10 -0.96
N LEU A 299 24.77 4.51 -0.83
CA LEU A 299 23.64 5.11 -0.09
C LEU A 299 23.94 5.25 1.40
N TRP A 300 24.64 4.29 2.01
CA TRP A 300 25.07 4.39 3.41
C TRP A 300 26.00 5.57 3.63
N ALA A 301 27.04 5.71 2.80
CA ALA A 301 28.01 6.79 2.89
C ALA A 301 27.39 8.18 2.65
N ASP A 302 26.29 8.26 1.90
CA ASP A 302 25.53 9.50 1.67
C ASP A 302 24.44 9.76 2.72
N GLY A 303 24.29 8.89 3.74
CA GLY A 303 23.28 9.01 4.81
C GLY A 303 21.85 8.67 4.40
N ARG A 304 21.68 8.02 3.25
CA ARG A 304 20.40 7.70 2.59
C ARG A 304 19.90 6.29 2.89
N LEU A 305 20.80 5.42 3.28
CA LEU A 305 20.47 4.15 3.92
C LEU A 305 20.68 4.30 5.42
N THR A 306 19.67 3.96 6.22
CA THR A 306 19.71 4.08 7.68
C THR A 306 19.27 2.78 8.37
N TYR A 307 19.71 2.62 9.61
CA TYR A 307 19.25 1.56 10.52
C TYR A 307 18.64 2.20 11.75
N ASP A 308 17.36 1.94 11.97
CA ASP A 308 16.55 2.58 13.01
C ASP A 308 16.72 4.11 13.04
N GLU A 309 16.64 4.72 11.85
CA GLU A 309 16.80 6.16 11.62
C GLU A 309 18.21 6.70 11.95
N GLN A 310 19.19 5.83 12.20
CA GLN A 310 20.58 6.18 12.41
C GLN A 310 21.40 5.95 11.14
N ASP A 311 22.29 6.89 10.83
CA ASP A 311 23.12 6.90 9.62
C ASP A 311 24.60 6.61 9.93
N TYR A 312 25.45 6.77 8.91
CA TYR A 312 26.90 6.54 9.01
C TYR A 312 27.60 7.46 10.02
N THR A 313 27.04 8.63 10.33
CA THR A 313 27.64 9.55 11.32
C THR A 313 27.48 9.02 12.74
N THR A 314 26.45 8.21 12.96
CA THR A 314 26.12 7.62 14.26
C THR A 314 26.68 6.21 14.41
N LEU A 315 26.51 5.37 13.38
CA LEU A 315 26.82 3.94 13.43
C LEU A 315 28.18 3.57 12.79
N GLY A 316 28.86 4.53 12.16
CA GLY A 316 30.16 4.33 11.53
C GLY A 316 30.08 3.99 10.04
N ASP A 317 31.23 3.66 9.46
CA ASP A 317 31.34 3.38 8.04
C ASP A 317 30.67 2.05 7.63
N TRP A 318 30.62 1.78 6.31
CA TRP A 318 30.03 0.56 5.78
C TRP A 318 30.70 -0.71 6.35
N SER A 319 32.01 -0.67 6.56
CA SER A 319 32.75 -1.81 7.13
C SER A 319 32.32 -2.10 8.56
N THR A 320 31.98 -1.06 9.33
CA THR A 320 31.47 -1.17 10.70
C THR A 320 30.11 -1.86 10.72
N VAL A 321 29.16 -1.39 9.91
CA VAL A 321 27.77 -1.89 9.94
C VAL A 321 27.56 -3.23 9.22
N THR A 322 28.56 -3.70 8.48
CA THR A 322 28.57 -5.03 7.85
C THR A 322 29.39 -6.07 8.62
N ASN A 323 30.13 -5.67 9.66
CA ASN A 323 30.81 -6.58 10.58
C ASN A 323 29.82 -7.32 11.49
N TRP A 324 30.25 -8.44 12.07
CA TRP A 324 29.45 -9.18 13.05
C TRP A 324 29.00 -8.26 14.20
N ASN A 325 27.69 -8.20 14.43
CA ASN A 325 27.06 -7.32 15.43
C ASN A 325 27.33 -5.81 15.21
N GLY A 326 27.63 -5.38 13.97
CA GLY A 326 27.92 -3.99 13.62
C GLY A 326 26.78 -3.01 13.89
N LEU A 327 25.54 -3.48 13.87
CA LEU A 327 24.34 -2.69 14.16
C LEU A 327 23.81 -2.91 15.59
N GLY A 328 24.49 -3.73 16.39
CA GLY A 328 23.98 -4.18 17.69
C GLY A 328 22.87 -5.24 17.58
N GLY A 329 22.51 -5.86 18.71
CA GLY A 329 21.46 -6.88 18.77
C GLY A 329 21.71 -8.10 17.87
N TYR A 330 22.98 -8.40 17.57
CA TYR A 330 23.44 -9.42 16.62
C TYR A 330 23.04 -9.17 15.16
N ASN A 331 22.70 -7.92 14.81
CA ASN A 331 22.38 -7.52 13.45
C ASN A 331 23.59 -6.92 12.74
N ARG A 332 23.61 -7.10 11.42
CA ARG A 332 24.49 -6.42 10.48
C ARG A 332 23.80 -6.28 9.13
N PHE A 333 24.21 -5.29 8.34
CA PHE A 333 23.84 -5.31 6.92
C PHE A 333 24.54 -6.47 6.22
N SER A 334 23.79 -7.16 5.36
CA SER A 334 24.30 -8.16 4.43
C SER A 334 23.96 -7.71 3.02
N PHE A 335 24.99 -7.56 2.19
CA PHE A 335 24.84 -7.14 0.80
C PHE A 335 25.50 -8.15 -0.13
N VAL A 336 24.68 -8.89 -0.87
CA VAL A 336 25.13 -9.98 -1.75
C VAL A 336 24.31 -9.96 -3.03
N SER A 337 24.95 -10.00 -4.20
CA SER A 337 24.27 -10.11 -5.51
C SER A 337 23.17 -9.06 -5.73
N ASN A 338 23.45 -7.80 -5.37
CA ASN A 338 22.50 -6.67 -5.43
C ASN A 338 21.30 -6.77 -4.49
N ALA A 339 21.29 -7.71 -3.54
CA ALA A 339 20.31 -7.80 -2.48
C ALA A 339 20.89 -7.28 -1.15
N LEU A 340 20.19 -6.34 -0.53
CA LEU A 340 20.46 -5.81 0.80
C LEU A 340 19.44 -6.39 1.80
N SER A 341 19.94 -6.92 2.90
CA SER A 341 19.13 -7.42 4.02
C SER A 341 19.79 -7.12 5.36
N LEU A 342 19.04 -7.35 6.45
CA LEU A 342 19.64 -7.55 7.75
C LEU A 342 19.94 -9.02 7.95
N ALA A 343 21.18 -9.33 8.31
CA ALA A 343 21.55 -10.65 8.79
C ALA A 343 21.49 -10.65 10.33
N TYR A 344 20.76 -11.62 10.89
CA TYR A 344 20.74 -11.91 12.32
C TYR A 344 21.68 -13.09 12.60
N GLU A 345 22.79 -12.81 13.28
CA GLU A 345 23.86 -13.79 13.54
C GLU A 345 24.15 -13.90 15.04
N PRO A 346 23.26 -14.53 15.83
CA PRO A 346 23.51 -14.73 17.24
C PRO A 346 24.78 -15.59 17.42
N PRO A 347 25.53 -15.36 18.51
CA PRO A 347 26.75 -16.10 18.75
C PRO A 347 26.43 -17.61 18.84
N PRO A 348 27.31 -18.49 18.30
CA PRO A 348 27.13 -19.92 18.42
C PRO A 348 26.91 -20.34 19.88
N SER A 349 26.11 -21.38 20.07
CA SER A 349 25.90 -21.95 21.41
C SER A 349 27.25 -22.28 22.08
N GLY A 350 27.42 -21.81 23.32
CA GLY A 350 28.68 -21.94 24.07
C GLY A 350 29.66 -20.78 23.92
N THR A 351 29.34 -19.74 23.14
CA THR A 351 30.13 -18.51 23.10
C THR A 351 30.02 -17.78 24.45
N VAL A 352 31.15 -17.52 25.09
CA VAL A 352 31.22 -16.70 26.30
C VAL A 352 31.35 -15.24 25.88
N ILE A 353 30.29 -14.45 26.10
CA ILE A 353 30.35 -12.99 25.95
C ILE A 353 30.90 -12.42 27.26
N ILE A 354 32.09 -11.82 27.21
CA ILE A 354 32.68 -11.14 28.36
C ILE A 354 32.39 -9.64 28.21
N PHE A 355 31.58 -9.08 29.11
CA PHE A 355 31.43 -7.63 29.25
C PHE A 355 32.57 -7.13 30.14
N ASN A 356 33.30 -6.12 29.66
CA ASN A 356 34.35 -5.44 30.43
C ASN A 356 33.78 -4.29 31.27
#